data_AF-A0A914XW82-F1
#
_entry.id   AF-A0A914XW82-F1
#
_cell.length_a   1.000
_cell.length_b   1.000
_cell.length_c   1.000
_cell.angle_alpha   90.00
_cell.angle_beta   90.00
_cell.angle_gamma   90.00
#
_symmetry.space_group_name_H-M   'P 1'
#
loop_
_entity.id
_entity.type
_entity.pdbx_description
1 polymer ?
#
loop_
_entity_poly.entity_id
_entity_poly.type
_entity_poly.pdbx_seq_one_letter_code
_entity_poly.pdbx_strand_id
1 'polypeptide(L)'
;MKQKFIEGLKTFRPNCIVSIINPYMRMAQDMQSMIRVESPEFIRLDPTSADKKCYCCGKESKILPCSKCLMAKYCSKECQKADWIQFNHKDICNHLKALSTFV
;
A
#
# COMPACT_ATOMS: atom_id res chain seq x y z
N MET A 1 -18.85 -7.43 4.00
CA MET A 1 -17.48 -7.77 3.56
C MET A 1 -16.86 -6.74 2.60
N LYS A 2 -17.57 -6.24 1.57
CA LYS A 2 -17.01 -5.25 0.62
C LYS A 2 -16.60 -3.89 1.24
N GLN A 3 -17.33 -3.41 2.26
CA GLN A 3 -17.08 -2.11 2.89
C GLN A 3 -15.74 -2.02 3.64
N LYS A 4 -15.41 -3.04 4.46
CA LYS A 4 -14.17 -3.07 5.27
C LYS A 4 -12.90 -3.21 4.42
N PHE A 5 -13.00 -3.85 3.25
CA PHE A 5 -11.88 -3.97 2.31
C PHE A 5 -11.52 -2.62 1.67
N ILE A 6 -12.53 -1.82 1.32
CA ILE A 6 -12.32 -0.47 0.78
C ILE A 6 -11.77 0.48 1.84
N GLU A 7 -12.17 0.35 3.10
CA GLU A 7 -11.58 1.12 4.21
C GLU A 7 -10.11 0.75 4.47
N GLY A 8 -9.75 -0.54 4.37
CA GLY A 8 -8.34 -0.97 4.43
C GLY A 8 -7.48 -0.46 3.27
N LEU A 9 -8.06 -0.27 2.09
CA LEU A 9 -7.39 0.34 0.94
C LEU A 9 -7.17 1.86 1.11
N LYS A 10 -7.91 2.53 2.00
CA LYS A 10 -7.66 3.96 2.30
C LYS A 10 -6.38 4.15 3.11
N THR A 11 -6.02 3.18 3.95
CA THR A 11 -4.89 3.28 4.88
C THR A 11 -3.64 2.59 4.36
N PHE A 12 -3.76 1.52 3.59
CA PHE A 12 -2.61 0.83 3.03
C PHE A 12 -2.07 1.54 1.78
N ARG A 13 -0.86 2.09 1.90
CA ARG A 13 -0.10 2.63 0.77
C ARG A 13 1.11 1.75 0.50
N PRO A 14 1.42 1.40 -0.76
CA PRO A 14 2.68 0.76 -1.09
C PRO A 14 3.85 1.52 -0.47
N ASN A 15 4.82 0.79 0.06
CA ASN A 15 6.02 1.34 0.70
C ASN A 15 5.81 2.06 2.05
N CYS A 16 4.63 1.89 2.69
CA CYS A 16 4.42 2.34 4.06
C CYS A 16 5.19 1.44 5.06
N ILE A 17 5.67 2.05 6.14
CA ILE A 17 6.21 1.33 7.29
C ILE A 17 5.05 0.73 8.07
N VAL A 18 5.18 -0.56 8.38
CA VAL A 18 4.24 -1.32 9.20
C VAL A 18 4.93 -1.71 10.50
N SER A 19 4.41 -1.23 11.61
CA SER A 19 4.84 -1.63 12.95
C SER A 19 3.93 -2.73 13.47
N ILE A 20 4.48 -3.92 13.66
CA ILE A 20 3.78 -5.06 14.26
C ILE A 20 4.09 -5.07 15.75
N ILE A 21 3.05 -5.01 16.57
CA ILE A 21 3.15 -4.96 18.03
C ILE A 21 2.81 -6.34 18.58
N ASN A 22 3.51 -6.75 19.63
CA ASN A 22 3.36 -8.07 20.26
C ASN A 22 3.35 -9.24 19.26
N PRO A 23 4.25 -9.29 18.25
CA PRO A 23 4.35 -10.46 17.41
C PRO A 23 4.93 -11.62 18.22
N TYR A 24 4.51 -12.84 17.89
CA TYR A 24 5.21 -14.04 18.30
C TYR A 24 5.36 -14.99 17.13
N MET A 25 6.39 -15.83 17.19
CA MET A 25 6.59 -16.90 16.21
C MET A 25 5.73 -18.11 16.57
N ARG A 26 5.14 -18.73 15.55
CA ARG A 26 4.42 -20.00 15.66
C ARG A 26 4.88 -20.92 14.53
N MET A 27 4.84 -22.23 14.77
CA MET A 27 5.02 -23.22 13.71
C MET A 27 3.69 -23.48 13.01
N ALA A 28 3.67 -23.37 11.69
CA ALA A 28 2.57 -23.81 10.85
C ALA A 28 2.57 -25.35 10.73
N GLN A 29 1.48 -25.91 10.20
CA GLN A 29 1.30 -27.36 10.06
C GLN A 29 2.28 -27.99 9.06
N ASP A 30 2.77 -27.19 8.12
CA ASP A 30 3.81 -27.53 7.14
C ASP A 30 5.24 -27.32 7.67
N MET A 31 5.41 -27.14 8.98
CA MET A 31 6.67 -26.86 9.67
C MET A 31 7.33 -25.53 9.28
N GLN A 32 6.62 -24.60 8.65
CA GLN A 32 7.14 -23.26 8.39
C GLN A 32 6.96 -22.36 9.63
N SER A 33 7.97 -21.54 9.94
CA SER A 33 7.85 -20.52 10.97
C SER A 33 7.03 -19.35 10.43
N MET A 34 6.05 -18.89 11.21
CA MET A 34 5.20 -17.77 10.85
C MET A 34 5.10 -16.77 12.00
N ILE A 35 5.11 -15.47 11.67
CA ILE A 35 4.79 -14.40 12.61
C ILE A 35 3.28 -14.38 12.77
N ARG A 36 2.80 -14.55 14.01
CA ARG A 36 1.39 -14.43 14.36
C ARG A 36 1.16 -13.14 15.15
N VAL A 37 0.06 -12.50 14.84
CA VAL A 37 -0.45 -11.31 15.52
C VAL A 37 -1.88 -11.64 15.92
N GLU A 38 -2.23 -11.45 17.19
CA GLU A 38 -3.54 -11.92 17.69
C GLU A 38 -4.70 -11.06 17.22
N SER A 39 -4.44 -9.78 16.96
CA SER A 39 -5.48 -8.83 16.61
C SER A 39 -4.98 -7.69 15.70
N PRO A 40 -5.82 -7.17 14.78
CA PRO A 40 -5.43 -6.13 13.84
C PRO A 40 -4.99 -4.80 14.46
N GLU A 41 -5.45 -4.44 15.66
CA GLU A 41 -5.02 -3.21 16.36
C GLU A 41 -3.53 -3.20 16.72
N PHE A 42 -2.89 -4.37 16.71
CA PHE A 42 -1.45 -4.49 16.88
C PHE A 42 -0.66 -4.23 15.59
N ILE A 43 -1.34 -4.01 14.46
CA ILE A 43 -0.72 -3.63 13.20
C ILE A 43 -0.93 -2.14 13.01
N ARG A 44 0.14 -1.35 13.16
CA ARG A 44 0.10 0.10 12.93
C ARG A 44 0.73 0.43 11.59
N LEU A 45 -0.04 1.11 10.74
CA LEU A 45 0.43 1.64 9.47
C LEU A 45 0.84 3.09 9.65
N ASP A 46 2.03 3.47 9.18
CA ASP A 46 2.40 4.87 9.03
C ASP A 46 2.26 5.29 7.55
N PRO A 47 1.12 5.85 7.12
CA PRO A 47 0.92 6.25 5.73
C PRO A 47 1.78 7.44 5.32
N THR A 48 2.31 8.23 6.28
CA THR A 48 3.15 9.40 6.00
C THR A 48 4.54 8.99 5.53
N SER A 49 5.03 7.84 6.01
CA SER A 49 6.29 7.23 5.55
C SER A 49 6.31 6.87 4.06
N ALA A 50 5.15 6.85 3.40
CA ALA A 50 5.00 6.58 1.97
C ALA A 50 4.75 7.83 1.12
N ASP A 51 4.49 9.01 1.70
CA ASP A 51 4.03 10.21 0.97
C ASP A 51 4.98 10.69 -0.14
N LYS A 52 6.27 10.46 0.06
CA LYS A 52 7.37 10.88 -0.83
C LYS A 52 8.01 9.72 -1.57
N LYS A 53 7.44 8.51 -1.47
CA LYS A 53 7.99 7.30 -2.09
C LYS A 53 7.27 6.99 -3.38
N CYS A 54 8.03 6.49 -4.35
CA CYS A 54 7.49 5.97 -5.60
C CYS A 54 6.62 4.73 -5.31
N TYR A 55 5.37 4.71 -5.78
CA TYR A 55 4.46 3.58 -5.67
C TYR A 55 5.03 2.29 -6.28
N CYS A 56 5.79 2.43 -7.37
CA CYS A 56 6.37 1.30 -8.08
C CYS A 56 7.65 0.75 -7.42
N CYS A 57 8.55 1.61 -6.95
CA CYS A 57 9.91 1.19 -6.58
C CYS A 57 10.38 1.65 -5.20
N GLY A 58 9.55 2.38 -4.45
CA GLY A 58 9.82 2.82 -3.08
C GLY A 58 10.85 3.94 -2.92
N LYS A 59 11.58 4.33 -3.98
CA LYS A 59 12.59 5.39 -3.91
C LYS A 59 11.97 6.78 -3.68
N GLU A 60 12.66 7.59 -2.89
CA GLU A 60 12.35 9.01 -2.69
C GLU A 60 13.03 9.86 -3.76
N SER A 61 12.27 10.69 -4.48
CA SER A 61 12.78 11.55 -5.56
C SER A 61 11.75 12.61 -5.95
N LYS A 62 11.90 13.25 -7.12
CA LYS A 62 10.85 14.10 -7.69
C LYS A 62 9.64 13.24 -8.08
N ILE A 63 8.64 13.23 -7.22
CA ILE A 63 7.45 12.41 -7.38
C ILE A 63 6.41 13.13 -8.27
N LEU A 64 5.93 12.42 -9.29
CA LEU A 64 4.88 12.83 -10.22
C LEU A 64 3.59 12.03 -9.93
N PRO A 65 2.46 12.69 -9.67
CA PRO A 65 1.20 11.98 -9.42
C PRO A 65 0.66 11.37 -10.71
N CYS A 66 -0.05 10.25 -10.58
CA CYS A 66 -0.89 9.71 -11.65
C CYS A 66 -1.96 10.76 -11.99
N SER A 67 -2.02 11.21 -13.24
CA SER A 67 -2.95 12.26 -13.69
C SER A 67 -4.44 11.90 -13.49
N LYS A 68 -4.76 10.61 -13.38
CA LYS A 68 -6.13 10.13 -13.24
C LYS A 68 -6.61 10.03 -11.79
N CYS A 69 -5.84 9.36 -10.93
CA CYS A 69 -6.25 9.11 -9.54
C CYS A 69 -5.64 10.08 -8.52
N LEU A 70 -4.57 10.79 -8.88
CA LEU A 70 -3.80 11.73 -8.05
C LEU A 70 -3.21 11.13 -6.74
N MET A 71 -3.55 9.89 -6.38
CA MET A 71 -3.06 9.18 -5.19
C MET A 71 -1.72 8.50 -5.43
N ALA A 72 -1.62 7.72 -6.51
CA ALA A 72 -0.39 7.04 -6.86
C ALA A 72 0.63 8.02 -7.42
N LYS A 73 1.90 7.80 -7.08
CA LYS A 73 2.96 8.80 -7.12
C LYS A 73 4.26 8.12 -7.58
N TYR A 74 4.94 8.63 -8.60
CA TYR A 74 6.06 7.93 -9.25
C TYR A 74 7.29 8.82 -9.43
N CYS A 75 8.48 8.23 -9.35
CA CYS A 75 9.72 8.95 -9.66
C CYS A 75 9.89 9.23 -11.17
N SER A 76 9.22 8.46 -12.04
CA SER A 76 9.36 8.58 -13.49
C SER A 76 8.15 7.99 -14.25
N LYS A 77 8.05 8.29 -15.54
CA LYS A 77 7.01 7.73 -16.42
C LYS A 77 7.18 6.22 -16.60
N GLU A 78 8.40 5.72 -16.53
CA GLU A 78 8.73 4.30 -16.63
C GLU A 78 8.16 3.55 -15.41
N CYS A 79 8.36 4.10 -14.21
CA CYS A 79 7.75 3.55 -12.98
C CYS A 79 6.22 3.59 -13.03
N GLN A 80 5.60 4.64 -13.59
CA GLN A 80 4.15 4.68 -13.79
C GLN A 80 3.66 3.58 -14.75
N LYS A 81 4.37 3.36 -15.86
CA LYS A 81 4.03 2.30 -16.84
C LYS A 81 4.22 0.90 -16.24
N ALA A 82 5.29 0.69 -15.49
CA ALA A 82 5.55 -0.56 -14.78
C ALA A 82 4.44 -0.82 -13.76
N ASP A 83 4.07 0.16 -12.94
CA ASP A 83 2.95 0.04 -11.99
C ASP A 83 1.62 -0.27 -12.69
N TRP A 84 1.38 0.36 -13.85
CA TRP A 84 0.19 0.13 -14.66
C TRP A 84 0.03 -1.31 -15.16
N ILE A 85 1.12 -1.91 -15.65
CA ILE A 85 1.10 -3.21 -16.35
C ILE A 85 1.48 -4.36 -15.42
N GLN A 86 2.52 -4.17 -14.59
CA GLN A 86 3.14 -5.22 -13.79
C GLN A 86 2.55 -5.31 -12.38
N PHE A 87 2.19 -4.17 -11.79
CA PHE A 87 1.63 -4.09 -10.43
C PHE A 87 0.14 -3.74 -10.39
N ASN A 88 -0.54 -3.86 -11.54
CA ASN A 88 -2.00 -3.76 -11.66
C ASN A 88 -2.62 -2.44 -11.19
N HIS A 89 -1.90 -1.31 -11.29
CA HIS A 89 -2.49 0.00 -11.00
C HIS A 89 -3.75 0.26 -11.83
N LYS A 90 -3.81 -0.27 -13.06
CA LYS A 90 -4.97 -0.15 -13.96
C LYS A 90 -6.29 -0.57 -13.30
N ASP A 91 -6.25 -1.60 -12.46
CA ASP A 91 -7.45 -2.21 -11.86
C ASP A 91 -7.93 -1.39 -10.66
N ILE A 92 -7.01 -0.71 -9.96
CA ILE A 92 -7.31 0.09 -8.76
C ILE A 92 -7.38 1.60 -9.01
N CYS A 93 -6.92 2.09 -10.14
CA CYS A 93 -6.80 3.53 -10.43
C CYS A 93 -8.14 4.27 -10.28
N ASN A 94 -9.24 3.69 -10.76
CA ASN A 94 -10.57 4.27 -10.61
C ASN A 94 -11.04 4.31 -9.15
N HIS A 95 -10.74 3.27 -8.38
CA HIS A 95 -11.07 3.23 -6.96
C HIS A 95 -10.28 4.29 -6.18
N LEU A 96 -8.99 4.44 -6.48
CA LEU A 96 -8.15 5.47 -5.87
C LEU A 96 -8.62 6.89 -6.23
N LYS A 97 -9.11 7.12 -7.45
CA LYS A 97 -9.71 8.40 -7.84
C LYS A 97 -10.97 8.73 -7.02
N ALA A 98 -11.81 7.73 -6.77
CA ALA A 98 -12.98 7.90 -5.92
C ALA A 98 -12.59 8.21 -4.47
N LEU A 99 -11.43 7.74 -3.99
CA LEU A 99 -10.94 8.05 -2.66
C LEU A 99 -10.32 9.45 -2.56
N SER A 100 -9.68 9.94 -3.63
CA SER A 100 -9.05 11.27 -3.65
C SER A 100 -10.04 12.44 -3.65
N THR A 101 -11.32 12.18 -3.87
CA THR A 101 -12.40 13.19 -3.95
C THR A 101 -13.05 13.49 -2.61
N PHE A 102 -12.68 12.77 -1.55
CA PHE A 102 -13.17 12.95 -0.18
C PHE A 102 -12.12 13.57 0.75
N VAL A 103 -11.06 14.16 0.19
CA VAL A 103 -10.03 14.93 0.92
C VAL A 103 -10.27 16.41 0.68
#